data_AF-A0A8T5LAD9-F1
#
_entry.id   AF-A0A8T5LAD9-F1
#
_cell.length_a   1.000
_cell.length_b   1.000
_cell.length_c   1.000
_cell.angle_alpha   90.00
_cell.angle_beta   90.00
_cell.angle_gamma   90.00
#
_symmetry.space_group_name_H-M   'P 1'
#
loop_
_entity.id
_entity.type
_entity.pdbx_description
1 polymer ?
#
loop_
_entity_poly.entity_id
_entity_poly.type
_entity_poly.pdbx_seq_one_letter_code
_entity_poly.pdbx_strand_id
1 'polypeptide(L)'
;MKKRGRKAPKKQIKKNNDNWKVIAIIVLIILIFILIYLSIIKKDNLPLFSPAINLPSSCSTAEISALWDSIFQISSSDISIISDTTSTIKCNSFIANKTINGDIMYILFGYADNHTTNNTDILAMRINATLTFKTLFKNLAVAINNINPISPFETYINNRISFNNRKIGIIDSANASRNFSATFKITQAPLTKTEEFATLLDTSYKFQTSETETNSIYTELGIVFTNKSYEHYRYTNYSTGVCTPSWQEINNNCTPSETYLKWYNDTNKCPNASGMSSNQTIGCDYDSNGIIGNETTINSSFSLAVYINNERLNLSKVYNTTKIVELKEGALGRVKFSYGFSDPLNLIDLEIDKQPSSSGFGFLIVNGIHISKTVTIDRKTTSNQICLRNAEVTSINHLSSNCTSSNEKKFTCPTTSGGYICNLTTDYFILSGITNSAVKELGGSSSCTPTLICGSWSACSTNNTKTRTCNDTNCGTGQSTESTACTQTCASNWTCTDWRDCVNSRHNRTCTDSNNCLNDKIDQQSCTIDEEKSYLPLIIIIIIVIIVIVIISIVVYFLLRKSTSPKMNYTIKPQQNNQFGSLQPQQR
;
A
#
# COMPACT_ATOMS: atom_id res chain seq x y z
N MET A 1 5.43 -10.58 102.57
CA MET A 1 4.75 -9.36 102.07
C MET A 1 5.44 -8.87 100.80
N LYS A 2 4.88 -9.13 99.61
CA LYS A 2 5.48 -8.73 98.33
C LYS A 2 4.47 -7.96 97.47
N LYS A 3 4.87 -6.74 97.09
CA LYS A 3 4.09 -5.71 96.39
C LYS A 3 3.65 -6.16 94.99
N ARG A 4 2.41 -5.82 94.63
CA ARG A 4 1.83 -5.88 93.28
C ARG A 4 2.53 -4.86 92.37
N GLY A 5 3.03 -5.31 91.23
CA GLY A 5 3.50 -4.45 90.14
C GLY A 5 2.62 -4.62 88.90
N ARG A 6 1.89 -3.56 88.51
CA ARG A 6 1.19 -3.45 87.22
C ARG A 6 2.22 -3.40 86.09
N LYS A 7 2.07 -4.25 85.06
CA LYS A 7 2.77 -4.11 83.77
C LYS A 7 1.78 -3.65 82.70
N ALA A 8 2.16 -2.59 81.98
CA ALA A 8 1.46 -1.99 80.85
C ALA A 8 1.46 -2.92 79.61
N PRO A 9 0.50 -2.77 78.68
CA PRO A 9 0.39 -3.63 77.51
C PRO A 9 1.44 -3.30 76.44
N LYS A 10 2.09 -4.33 75.91
CA LYS A 10 3.01 -4.24 74.77
C LYS A 10 2.22 -4.06 73.47
N LYS A 11 2.41 -2.92 72.80
CA LYS A 11 1.99 -2.70 71.40
C LYS A 11 2.82 -3.62 70.48
N GLN A 12 2.16 -4.58 69.83
CA GLN A 12 2.78 -5.35 68.74
C GLN A 12 2.81 -4.48 67.48
N ILE A 13 4.00 -4.08 67.04
CA ILE A 13 4.22 -3.52 65.71
C ILE A 13 4.30 -4.70 64.74
N LYS A 14 3.21 -4.94 64.01
CA LYS A 14 3.14 -5.91 62.92
C LYS A 14 3.99 -5.35 61.78
N LYS A 15 5.22 -5.86 61.63
CA LYS A 15 6.15 -5.45 60.57
C LYS A 15 5.63 -6.01 59.24
N ASN A 16 5.04 -5.14 58.42
CA ASN A 16 4.54 -5.47 57.07
C ASN A 16 5.71 -5.94 56.20
N ASN A 17 5.81 -7.26 56.02
CA ASN A 17 6.89 -7.92 55.29
C ASN A 17 6.51 -8.19 53.81
N ASP A 18 5.42 -7.61 53.31
CA ASP A 18 4.89 -7.88 51.98
C ASP A 18 5.40 -6.91 50.89
N ASN A 19 6.09 -5.83 51.25
CA ASN A 19 6.62 -4.86 50.27
C ASN A 19 7.71 -5.46 49.37
N TRP A 20 8.49 -6.45 49.85
CA TRP A 20 9.57 -7.04 49.05
C TRP A 20 9.02 -7.86 47.87
N LYS A 21 7.86 -8.50 48.03
CA LYS A 21 7.19 -9.27 46.96
C LYS A 21 6.70 -8.34 45.86
N VAL A 22 6.19 -7.17 46.21
CA VAL A 22 5.75 -6.15 45.25
C VAL A 22 6.94 -5.61 44.45
N ILE A 23 8.07 -5.34 45.10
CA ILE A 23 9.29 -4.89 44.42
C ILE A 23 9.83 -5.97 43.48
N ALA A 24 9.84 -7.25 43.89
CA ALA A 24 10.29 -8.35 43.04
C ALA A 24 9.42 -8.52 41.79
N ILE A 25 8.10 -8.36 41.91
CA ILE A 25 7.17 -8.41 40.76
C ILE A 25 7.41 -7.25 39.80
N ILE A 26 7.60 -6.02 40.31
CA ILE A 26 7.87 -4.85 39.48
C ILE A 26 9.18 -5.01 38.70
N VAL A 27 10.25 -5.50 39.34
CA VAL A 27 11.54 -5.76 38.66
C VAL A 27 11.41 -6.83 37.58
N LEU A 28 10.64 -7.89 37.83
CA LEU A 28 10.38 -8.93 36.83
C LEU A 28 9.59 -8.39 35.63
N ILE A 29 8.57 -7.56 35.86
CA ILE A 29 7.80 -6.92 34.80
C ILE A 29 8.68 -5.99 33.95
N ILE A 30 9.56 -5.22 34.58
CA ILE A 30 10.52 -4.34 33.88
C ILE A 30 11.49 -5.17 33.04
N LEU A 31 12.03 -6.27 33.57
CA LEU A 31 12.91 -7.17 32.82
C LEU A 31 12.19 -7.80 31.61
N ILE A 32 10.94 -8.22 31.77
CA ILE A 32 10.12 -8.75 30.67
C ILE A 32 9.86 -7.66 29.63
N PHE A 33 9.51 -6.43 30.05
CA PHE A 33 9.33 -5.31 29.13
C PHE A 33 10.63 -4.94 28.40
N ILE A 34 11.79 -4.98 29.06
CA ILE A 34 13.09 -4.78 28.42
C ILE A 34 13.35 -5.88 27.39
N LEU A 35 13.07 -7.15 27.71
CA LEU A 35 13.26 -8.26 26.78
C LEU A 35 12.29 -8.18 25.59
N ILE A 36 11.03 -7.81 25.81
CA ILE A 36 10.03 -7.59 24.76
C ILE A 36 10.43 -6.37 23.91
N TYR A 37 10.85 -5.27 24.52
CA TYR A 37 11.31 -4.06 23.84
C TYR A 37 12.57 -4.34 23.00
N LEU A 38 13.53 -5.09 23.53
CA LEU A 38 14.71 -5.55 22.77
C LEU A 38 14.33 -6.54 21.65
N SER A 39 13.24 -7.29 21.79
CA SER A 39 12.69 -8.14 20.72
C SER A 39 11.96 -7.34 19.64
N ILE A 40 11.27 -6.25 19.99
CA ILE A 40 10.52 -5.39 19.06
C ILE A 40 11.45 -4.40 18.34
N ILE A 41 12.54 -3.95 18.99
CA ILE A 41 13.56 -3.07 18.38
C ILE A 41 14.55 -3.82 17.48
N LYS A 42 14.38 -5.14 17.30
CA LYS A 42 14.82 -5.77 16.05
C LYS A 42 13.93 -5.29 14.90
N LYS A 43 14.03 -3.99 14.58
CA LYS A 43 13.80 -3.48 13.24
C LYS A 43 14.64 -4.38 12.34
N ASP A 44 14.03 -4.94 11.30
CA ASP A 44 14.74 -5.66 10.25
C ASP A 44 15.67 -4.66 9.58
N ASN A 45 16.79 -4.38 10.24
CA ASN A 45 17.92 -3.73 9.63
C ASN A 45 18.28 -4.69 8.51
N LEU A 46 18.02 -4.25 7.28
CA LEU A 46 18.56 -4.91 6.11
C LEU A 46 20.04 -5.17 6.40
N PRO A 47 20.57 -6.37 6.12
CA PRO A 47 21.98 -6.65 6.28
C PRO A 47 22.73 -5.68 5.36
N LEU A 48 23.15 -4.58 5.96
CA LEU A 48 23.96 -3.56 5.36
C LEU A 48 25.39 -4.05 5.53
N PHE A 49 26.03 -4.38 4.42
CA PHE A 49 27.48 -4.37 4.37
C PHE A 49 27.93 -3.02 4.93
N SER A 50 28.84 -3.06 5.90
CA SER A 50 29.44 -1.87 6.47
C SER A 50 30.89 -1.83 6.02
N PRO A 51 31.30 -0.83 5.22
CA PRO A 51 30.52 0.36 4.78
C PRO A 51 29.51 0.05 3.66
N ALA A 52 28.55 0.98 3.46
CA ALA A 52 27.56 0.90 2.38
C ALA A 52 28.25 0.67 1.03
N ILE A 53 27.82 -0.37 0.31
CA ILE A 53 28.38 -0.73 -0.98
C ILE A 53 28.01 0.35 -2.00
N ASN A 54 29.02 1.12 -2.41
CA ASN A 54 28.95 2.02 -3.54
C ASN A 54 29.88 1.51 -4.63
N LEU A 55 29.53 1.69 -5.90
CA LEU A 55 30.47 1.41 -6.98
C LEU A 55 31.70 2.33 -6.83
N PRO A 56 32.91 1.85 -7.14
CA PRO A 56 34.12 2.66 -7.19
C PRO A 56 33.91 3.93 -8.02
N SER A 57 34.39 5.07 -7.53
CA SER A 57 34.23 6.33 -8.25
C SER A 57 35.14 6.44 -9.48
N SER A 58 36.30 5.77 -9.45
CA SER A 58 37.41 5.98 -10.40
C SER A 58 37.88 4.71 -11.11
N CYS A 59 37.18 3.57 -10.98
CA CYS A 59 37.64 2.23 -11.42
C CYS A 59 39.07 1.89 -10.95
N SER A 60 39.62 2.60 -9.96
CA SER A 60 41.01 2.40 -9.58
C SER A 60 41.18 1.04 -8.91
N THR A 61 42.36 0.44 -9.10
CA THR A 61 42.72 -0.83 -8.45
C THR A 61 42.51 -0.75 -6.93
N ALA A 62 42.84 0.38 -6.31
CA ALA A 62 42.67 0.59 -4.87
C ALA A 62 41.20 0.56 -4.42
N GLU A 63 40.30 1.26 -5.13
CA GLU A 63 38.88 1.27 -4.79
C GLU A 63 38.22 -0.09 -5.06
N ILE A 64 38.58 -0.77 -6.15
CA ILE A 64 38.06 -2.11 -6.46
C ILE A 64 38.57 -3.13 -5.43
N SER A 65 39.84 -3.06 -5.02
CA SER A 65 40.39 -3.88 -3.93
C SER A 65 39.71 -3.59 -2.59
N ALA A 66 39.41 -2.33 -2.29
CA ALA A 66 38.67 -1.98 -1.08
C ALA A 66 37.23 -2.53 -1.09
N LEU A 67 36.53 -2.44 -2.23
CA LEU A 67 35.21 -3.03 -2.40
C LEU A 67 35.27 -4.56 -2.27
N TRP A 68 36.26 -5.22 -2.87
CA TRP A 68 36.53 -6.64 -2.69
C TRP A 68 36.69 -7.00 -1.22
N ASP A 69 37.53 -6.27 -0.50
CA ASP A 69 37.80 -6.51 0.91
C ASP A 69 36.59 -6.19 1.81
N SER A 70 35.64 -5.36 1.36
CA SER A 70 34.37 -5.17 2.07
C SER A 70 33.37 -6.31 1.86
N ILE A 71 33.45 -7.03 0.73
CA ILE A 71 32.49 -8.07 0.34
C ILE A 71 32.99 -9.46 0.74
N PHE A 72 34.26 -9.79 0.50
CA PHE A 72 34.81 -11.13 0.69
C PHE A 72 35.59 -11.28 2.00
N GLN A 73 35.55 -12.48 2.57
CA GLN A 73 36.41 -12.87 3.70
C GLN A 73 37.89 -13.02 3.27
N ILE A 74 38.15 -13.32 1.99
CA ILE A 74 39.51 -13.39 1.46
C ILE A 74 40.04 -12.01 1.07
N SER A 75 41.31 -11.76 1.38
CA SER A 75 42.00 -10.52 0.99
C SER A 75 42.05 -10.31 -0.53
N SER A 76 42.05 -9.05 -0.92
CA SER A 76 42.25 -8.55 -2.28
C SER A 76 43.69 -8.67 -2.79
N SER A 77 44.63 -9.24 -2.01
CA SER A 77 45.99 -9.46 -2.52
C SER A 77 45.95 -10.35 -3.77
N ASP A 78 46.74 -10.04 -4.79
CA ASP A 78 46.87 -10.88 -5.99
C ASP A 78 45.57 -11.06 -6.80
N ILE A 79 44.58 -10.18 -6.62
CA ILE A 79 43.42 -10.16 -7.51
C ILE A 79 43.84 -9.67 -8.90
N SER A 80 43.26 -10.28 -9.94
CA SER A 80 43.34 -9.79 -11.31
C SER A 80 42.15 -8.89 -11.57
N ILE A 81 42.39 -7.64 -11.98
CA ILE A 81 41.36 -6.64 -12.25
C ILE A 81 41.38 -6.26 -13.72
N ILE A 82 40.19 -6.26 -14.31
CA ILE A 82 39.91 -5.69 -15.63
C ILE A 82 38.80 -4.66 -15.42
N SER A 83 38.99 -3.43 -15.88
CA SER A 83 38.01 -2.36 -15.73
C SER A 83 37.88 -1.54 -17.00
N ASP A 84 36.68 -1.00 -17.22
CA ASP A 84 36.41 -0.03 -18.27
C ASP A 84 36.58 1.39 -17.72
N THR A 85 37.69 2.02 -18.06
CA THR A 85 38.04 3.38 -17.65
C THR A 85 37.60 4.45 -18.66
N THR A 86 36.78 4.11 -19.65
CA THR A 86 36.36 5.06 -20.71
C THR A 86 35.50 6.22 -20.19
N SER A 87 34.85 6.08 -19.03
CA SER A 87 34.09 7.15 -18.38
C SER A 87 34.95 7.93 -17.38
N THR A 88 34.87 9.26 -17.47
CA THR A 88 35.60 10.18 -16.59
C THR A 88 34.85 10.51 -15.30
N ILE A 89 33.62 10.02 -15.12
CA ILE A 89 32.71 10.49 -14.05
C ILE A 89 32.46 9.39 -13.00
N LYS A 90 32.34 8.13 -13.41
CA LYS A 90 32.13 6.96 -12.54
C LYS A 90 32.73 5.71 -13.17
N CYS A 91 33.00 4.68 -12.36
CA CYS A 91 33.40 3.39 -12.90
C CYS A 91 32.23 2.73 -13.66
N ASN A 92 32.32 2.63 -14.98
CA ASN A 92 31.26 2.03 -15.81
C ASN A 92 31.11 0.54 -15.55
N SER A 93 32.22 -0.18 -15.54
CA SER A 93 32.24 -1.60 -15.24
C SER A 93 33.61 -2.09 -14.80
N PHE A 94 33.62 -3.15 -14.00
CA PHE A 94 34.85 -3.85 -13.66
C PHE A 94 34.59 -5.32 -13.33
N ILE A 95 35.65 -6.12 -13.49
CA ILE A 95 35.74 -7.52 -13.08
C ILE A 95 37.03 -7.69 -12.29
N ALA A 96 36.91 -8.10 -11.04
CA ALA A 96 38.03 -8.58 -10.25
C ALA A 96 37.89 -10.09 -10.00
N ASN A 97 38.99 -10.83 -10.01
CA ASN A 97 38.96 -12.26 -9.70
C ASN A 97 40.22 -12.74 -8.97
N LYS A 98 40.07 -13.83 -8.19
CA LYS A 98 41.16 -14.52 -7.49
C LYS A 98 40.93 -16.01 -7.52
N THR A 99 41.99 -16.78 -7.76
CA THR A 99 41.95 -18.25 -7.71
C THR A 99 42.79 -18.75 -6.55
N ILE A 100 42.23 -19.60 -5.69
CA ILE A 100 42.91 -20.25 -4.56
C ILE A 100 42.99 -21.75 -4.82
N ASN A 101 44.15 -22.34 -4.53
CA ASN A 101 44.38 -23.80 -4.59
C ASN A 101 44.00 -24.43 -5.94
N GLY A 102 44.11 -23.65 -7.03
CA GLY A 102 43.78 -24.10 -8.38
C GLY A 102 42.28 -24.15 -8.69
N ASP A 103 41.42 -24.54 -7.76
CA ASP A 103 40.03 -24.93 -8.08
C ASP A 103 38.94 -23.97 -7.59
N ILE A 104 39.23 -23.13 -6.59
CA ILE A 104 38.25 -22.17 -6.07
C ILE A 104 38.51 -20.80 -6.67
N MET A 105 37.51 -20.26 -7.36
CA MET A 105 37.55 -18.94 -7.96
C MET A 105 36.56 -18.00 -7.26
N TYR A 106 37.04 -16.81 -6.94
CA TYR A 106 36.26 -15.69 -6.43
C TYR A 106 36.17 -14.66 -7.55
N ILE A 107 34.98 -14.12 -7.80
CA ILE A 107 34.73 -13.14 -8.85
C ILE A 107 33.91 -12.00 -8.25
N LEU A 108 34.34 -10.77 -8.48
CA LEU A 108 33.57 -9.56 -8.20
C LEU A 108 33.33 -8.85 -9.53
N PHE A 109 32.08 -8.54 -9.79
CA PHE A 109 31.64 -7.81 -10.96
C PHE A 109 30.89 -6.57 -10.48
N GLY A 110 31.12 -5.43 -11.12
CA GLY A 110 30.31 -4.23 -10.91
C GLY A 110 30.04 -3.51 -12.21
N TYR A 111 28.85 -2.91 -12.33
CA TYR A 111 28.42 -2.13 -13.50
C TYR A 111 27.49 -0.99 -13.09
N ALA A 112 27.68 0.16 -13.74
CA ALA A 112 26.77 1.29 -13.69
C ALA A 112 25.99 1.36 -15.01
N ASP A 113 24.66 1.46 -14.94
CA ASP A 113 23.85 1.58 -16.15
C ASP A 113 23.98 2.98 -16.75
N ASN A 114 24.59 3.07 -17.93
CA ASN A 114 24.77 4.34 -18.63
C ASN A 114 23.43 5.02 -19.00
N HIS A 115 22.30 4.30 -19.00
CA HIS A 115 20.99 4.87 -19.33
C HIS A 115 20.34 5.62 -18.17
N THR A 116 20.79 5.41 -16.94
CA THR A 116 20.21 6.03 -15.74
C THR A 116 21.32 6.39 -14.76
N THR A 117 21.44 7.65 -14.40
CA THR A 117 22.65 8.22 -13.74
C THR A 117 23.03 7.62 -12.38
N ASN A 118 22.22 6.71 -11.84
CA ASN A 118 22.29 6.22 -10.47
C ASN A 118 22.14 4.70 -10.34
N ASN A 119 21.94 3.93 -11.41
CA ASN A 119 21.77 2.49 -11.27
C ASN A 119 23.13 1.81 -11.09
N THR A 120 23.23 0.98 -10.06
CA THR A 120 24.45 0.30 -9.63
C THR A 120 24.12 -1.17 -9.44
N ASP A 121 24.81 -2.08 -10.12
CA ASP A 121 24.67 -3.52 -9.95
C ASP A 121 26.04 -4.15 -9.65
N ILE A 122 26.12 -4.88 -8.55
CA ILE A 122 27.32 -5.56 -8.06
C ILE A 122 27.00 -7.02 -7.83
N LEU A 123 27.78 -7.90 -8.47
CA LEU A 123 27.67 -9.35 -8.35
C LEU A 123 28.99 -9.92 -7.83
N ALA A 124 28.95 -10.57 -6.68
CA ALA A 124 30.10 -11.26 -6.09
C ALA A 124 29.83 -12.77 -6.01
N MET A 125 30.81 -13.59 -6.37
CA MET A 125 30.65 -15.02 -6.55
C MET A 125 31.83 -15.80 -5.97
N ARG A 126 31.54 -16.99 -5.43
CA ARG A 126 32.52 -18.04 -5.15
C ARG A 126 32.11 -19.30 -5.90
N ILE A 127 33.02 -19.86 -6.68
CA ILE A 127 32.77 -20.99 -7.56
C ILE A 127 33.89 -22.02 -7.40
N ASN A 128 33.55 -23.31 -7.28
CA ASN A 128 34.49 -24.40 -7.56
C ASN A 128 34.45 -24.71 -9.06
N ALA A 129 35.45 -24.22 -9.78
CA ALA A 129 35.45 -24.14 -11.23
C ALA A 129 36.30 -25.25 -11.88
N THR A 130 35.78 -25.85 -12.95
CA THR A 130 36.57 -26.72 -13.83
C THR A 130 37.71 -25.94 -14.49
N LEU A 131 38.76 -26.64 -14.95
CA LEU A 131 39.83 -26.02 -15.75
C LEU A 131 39.30 -25.32 -17.01
N THR A 132 38.27 -25.90 -17.63
CA THR A 132 37.57 -25.33 -18.78
C THR A 132 36.92 -23.99 -18.43
N PHE A 133 36.20 -23.90 -17.30
CA PHE A 133 35.63 -22.63 -16.86
C PHE A 133 36.69 -21.57 -16.61
N LYS A 134 37.79 -21.92 -15.94
CA LYS A 134 38.89 -20.98 -15.66
C LYS A 134 39.49 -20.41 -16.95
N THR A 135 39.62 -21.24 -17.98
CA THR A 135 40.13 -20.84 -19.30
C THR A 135 39.12 -19.96 -20.03
N LEU A 136 37.84 -20.36 -20.03
CA LEU A 136 36.75 -19.59 -20.63
C LEU A 136 36.62 -18.21 -19.96
N PHE A 137 36.65 -18.16 -18.63
CA PHE A 137 36.51 -16.93 -17.85
C PHE A 137 37.64 -15.94 -18.15
N LYS A 138 38.89 -16.42 -18.25
CA LYS A 138 40.03 -15.55 -18.67
C LYS A 138 39.81 -14.93 -20.05
N ASN A 139 39.33 -15.72 -21.01
CA ASN A 139 39.03 -15.23 -22.36
C ASN A 139 37.81 -14.30 -22.37
N LEU A 140 36.79 -14.60 -21.56
CA LEU A 140 35.56 -13.84 -21.45
C LEU A 140 35.79 -12.50 -20.77
N ALA A 141 36.62 -12.43 -19.74
CA ALA A 141 36.93 -11.18 -19.05
C ALA A 141 37.60 -10.16 -20.00
N VAL A 142 38.34 -10.63 -21.01
CA VAL A 142 38.87 -9.78 -22.09
C VAL A 142 37.76 -9.32 -23.05
N ALA A 143 36.77 -10.17 -23.32
CA ALA A 143 35.66 -9.86 -24.22
C ALA A 143 34.57 -8.96 -23.58
N ILE A 144 34.34 -9.07 -22.26
CA ILE A 144 33.29 -8.32 -21.54
C ILE A 144 33.56 -6.81 -21.54
N ASN A 145 34.81 -6.36 -21.70
CA ASN A 145 35.11 -4.95 -21.96
C ASN A 145 34.36 -4.38 -23.19
N ASN A 146 33.82 -5.24 -24.07
CA ASN A 146 33.07 -4.83 -25.25
C ASN A 146 31.56 -5.16 -25.19
N ILE A 147 31.06 -5.81 -24.13
CA ILE A 147 29.67 -6.28 -24.06
C ILE A 147 28.97 -5.65 -22.87
N ASN A 148 28.06 -4.72 -23.17
CA ASN A 148 27.09 -4.17 -22.24
C ASN A 148 25.74 -4.87 -22.52
N PRO A 149 24.93 -5.43 -21.57
CA PRO A 149 24.96 -5.39 -20.09
C PRO A 149 25.21 -6.73 -19.31
N ILE A 150 24.99 -6.72 -17.98
CA ILE A 150 25.16 -7.84 -17.00
C ILE A 150 24.24 -9.03 -17.23
N SER A 151 22.99 -8.79 -17.66
CA SER A 151 22.01 -9.86 -17.88
C SER A 151 22.54 -10.95 -18.83
N PRO A 152 23.22 -10.59 -19.95
CA PRO A 152 24.01 -11.52 -20.74
C PRO A 152 25.06 -12.30 -19.96
N PHE A 153 25.75 -11.73 -18.98
CA PHE A 153 26.82 -12.41 -18.24
C PHE A 153 26.28 -13.55 -17.36
N GLU A 154 25.23 -13.30 -16.56
CA GLU A 154 24.58 -14.37 -15.76
C GLU A 154 23.95 -15.43 -16.67
N THR A 155 23.25 -15.00 -17.71
CA THR A 155 22.63 -15.90 -18.70
C THR A 155 23.68 -16.74 -19.42
N TYR A 156 24.82 -16.13 -19.77
CA TYR A 156 25.94 -16.78 -20.43
C TYR A 156 26.63 -17.79 -19.50
N ILE A 157 26.84 -17.41 -18.24
CA ILE A 157 27.35 -18.31 -17.21
C ILE A 157 26.42 -19.51 -17.03
N ASN A 158 25.12 -19.27 -16.88
CA ASN A 158 24.14 -20.33 -16.63
C ASN A 158 23.95 -21.27 -17.84
N ASN A 159 24.01 -20.75 -19.07
CA ASN A 159 23.71 -21.53 -20.28
C ASN A 159 24.91 -22.29 -20.86
N ARG A 160 26.14 -21.84 -20.59
CA ARG A 160 27.34 -22.38 -21.29
C ARG A 160 28.28 -23.20 -20.40
N ILE A 161 28.02 -23.28 -19.10
CA ILE A 161 29.02 -23.76 -18.15
C ILE A 161 28.49 -24.91 -17.33
N SER A 162 29.13 -26.07 -17.46
CA SER A 162 28.99 -27.18 -16.53
C SER A 162 29.81 -26.89 -15.27
N PHE A 163 29.14 -26.53 -14.19
CA PHE A 163 29.77 -26.44 -12.87
C PHE A 163 30.13 -27.84 -12.35
N ASN A 164 31.17 -27.93 -11.51
CA ASN A 164 31.41 -29.16 -10.76
C ASN A 164 30.23 -29.41 -9.82
N ASN A 165 29.57 -30.55 -10.01
CA ASN A 165 28.57 -31.00 -9.05
C ASN A 165 29.22 -31.19 -7.68
N ARG A 166 28.60 -30.65 -6.63
CA ARG A 166 29.05 -30.91 -5.26
C ARG A 166 28.90 -32.41 -5.00
N LYS A 167 29.99 -33.06 -4.62
CA LYS A 167 29.98 -34.47 -4.21
C LYS A 167 29.56 -34.59 -2.74
N ILE A 168 28.48 -33.93 -2.32
CA ILE A 168 28.04 -33.88 -0.91
C ILE A 168 26.50 -33.80 -0.84
N GLY A 169 25.92 -34.47 0.14
CA GLY A 169 24.47 -34.62 0.36
C GLY A 169 23.72 -33.33 0.73
N ILE A 170 22.43 -33.50 1.00
CA ILE A 170 21.45 -32.44 1.31
C ILE A 170 22.07 -31.41 2.26
N ILE A 171 22.24 -30.18 1.77
CA ILE A 171 22.71 -29.03 2.56
C ILE A 171 21.47 -28.44 3.22
N ASP A 172 21.37 -28.43 4.55
CA ASP A 172 20.29 -27.70 5.23
C ASP A 172 20.53 -26.16 5.20
N SER A 173 19.49 -25.38 5.52
CA SER A 173 19.56 -23.92 5.52
C SER A 173 20.63 -23.36 6.48
N ALA A 174 20.92 -24.03 7.59
CA ALA A 174 21.94 -23.61 8.55
C ALA A 174 23.36 -23.80 7.99
N ASN A 175 23.61 -24.91 7.30
CA ASN A 175 24.86 -25.19 6.59
C ASN A 175 25.05 -24.24 5.40
N ALA A 176 24.00 -23.97 4.63
CA ALA A 176 24.03 -22.98 3.55
C ALA A 176 24.40 -21.58 4.09
N SER A 177 23.78 -21.16 5.20
CA SER A 177 24.05 -19.88 5.86
C SER A 177 25.49 -19.78 6.39
N ARG A 178 26.01 -20.85 7.00
CA ARG A 178 27.41 -20.94 7.42
C ARG A 178 28.39 -20.81 6.25
N ASN A 179 28.16 -21.55 5.17
CA ASN A 179 29.02 -21.50 3.98
C ASN A 179 29.03 -20.12 3.33
N PHE A 180 27.87 -19.47 3.29
CA PHE A 180 27.72 -18.12 2.78
C PHE A 180 28.49 -17.11 3.64
N SER A 181 28.33 -17.16 4.96
CA SER A 181 29.02 -16.26 5.92
C SER A 181 30.54 -16.51 5.99
N ALA A 182 30.99 -17.73 5.70
CA ALA A 182 32.41 -18.05 5.56
C ALA A 182 33.04 -17.49 4.27
N THR A 183 32.22 -17.10 3.30
CA THR A 183 32.65 -16.57 2.01
C THR A 183 32.55 -15.05 1.97
N PHE A 184 31.43 -14.49 2.44
CA PHE A 184 31.10 -13.08 2.35
C PHE A 184 31.08 -12.41 3.73
N LYS A 185 31.57 -11.17 3.82
CA LYS A 185 31.58 -10.35 5.05
C LYS A 185 30.22 -9.70 5.27
N ILE A 186 29.34 -10.41 5.96
CA ILE A 186 28.00 -9.92 6.28
C ILE A 186 27.91 -9.64 7.78
N THR A 187 27.49 -8.43 8.11
CA THR A 187 27.59 -7.83 9.45
C THR A 187 26.37 -8.07 10.35
N GLN A 188 25.32 -8.78 9.90
CA GLN A 188 24.08 -8.97 10.67
C GLN A 188 23.57 -10.42 10.76
N ALA A 189 22.56 -10.58 11.65
CA ALA A 189 21.99 -11.79 12.25
C ALA A 189 21.58 -12.90 11.24
N PRO A 190 21.30 -14.15 11.69
CA PRO A 190 21.24 -15.31 10.82
C PRO A 190 20.21 -15.10 9.71
N LEU A 191 20.59 -15.42 8.47
CA LEU A 191 19.76 -15.30 7.28
C LEU A 191 18.47 -16.12 7.48
N THR A 192 17.38 -15.47 7.90
CA THR A 192 16.16 -16.14 8.40
C THR A 192 15.16 -16.47 7.31
N LYS A 193 15.22 -15.82 6.15
CA LYS A 193 14.33 -16.11 5.03
C LYS A 193 15.04 -17.03 4.04
N THR A 194 14.55 -18.27 3.93
CA THR A 194 14.92 -19.23 2.91
C THR A 194 13.71 -19.46 2.02
N GLU A 195 13.77 -19.06 0.76
CA GLU A 195 12.83 -19.58 -0.24
C GLU A 195 13.50 -20.76 -0.93
N GLU A 196 12.96 -21.96 -0.72
CA GLU A 196 13.43 -23.17 -1.38
C GLU A 196 12.76 -23.26 -2.75
N PHE A 197 13.53 -22.99 -3.80
CA PHE A 197 13.12 -23.29 -5.16
C PHE A 197 13.66 -24.67 -5.52
N ALA A 198 12.78 -25.67 -5.47
CA ALA A 198 13.05 -26.97 -6.05
C ALA A 198 12.51 -26.97 -7.49
N THR A 199 13.40 -26.81 -8.46
CA THR A 199 13.10 -27.29 -9.82
C THR A 199 13.32 -28.81 -9.83
N LEU A 200 12.88 -29.53 -10.87
CA LEU A 200 13.05 -31.00 -10.96
C LEU A 200 14.50 -31.50 -10.78
N LEU A 201 15.51 -30.61 -10.78
CA LEU A 201 16.93 -30.96 -10.74
C LEU A 201 17.79 -30.18 -9.72
N ASP A 202 17.39 -28.99 -9.27
CA ASP A 202 18.21 -28.09 -8.44
C ASP A 202 17.43 -27.59 -7.20
N THR A 203 18.06 -27.62 -6.02
CA THR A 203 17.58 -26.92 -4.81
C THR A 203 18.49 -25.72 -4.53
N SER A 204 17.90 -24.54 -4.32
CA SER A 204 18.65 -23.33 -3.96
C SER A 204 18.14 -22.70 -2.67
N TYR A 205 19.06 -22.27 -1.80
CA TYR A 205 18.76 -21.50 -0.60
C TYR A 205 18.95 -20.01 -0.91
N LYS A 206 17.84 -19.27 -1.03
CA LYS A 206 17.86 -17.81 -1.23
C LYS A 206 17.75 -17.09 0.11
N PHE A 207 18.72 -16.25 0.42
CA PHE A 207 18.75 -15.45 1.64
C PHE A 207 18.28 -14.02 1.36
N GLN A 208 17.25 -13.57 2.08
CA GLN A 208 16.65 -12.23 2.16
C GLN A 208 16.59 -11.41 0.84
N THR A 209 15.38 -11.12 0.39
CA THR A 209 15.09 -10.06 -0.59
C THR A 209 14.32 -8.95 0.12
N SER A 210 14.75 -7.70 -0.04
CA SER A 210 13.92 -6.56 0.31
C SER A 210 13.45 -5.91 -0.97
N GLU A 211 12.20 -6.15 -1.36
CA GLU A 211 11.53 -5.29 -2.33
C GLU A 211 10.92 -4.13 -1.52
N THR A 212 11.55 -2.95 -1.59
CA THR A 212 10.86 -1.73 -1.17
C THR A 212 10.17 -1.15 -2.41
N GLU A 213 8.84 -1.06 -2.38
CA GLU A 213 7.99 -0.53 -3.47
C GLU A 213 8.42 0.86 -3.97
N THR A 214 9.18 1.61 -3.18
CA THR A 214 9.51 3.00 -3.47
C THR A 214 10.79 3.21 -4.27
N ASN A 215 11.68 2.23 -4.43
CA ASN A 215 12.97 2.42 -5.12
C ASN A 215 13.50 1.19 -5.88
N SER A 216 12.72 0.13 -6.12
CA SER A 216 13.18 -1.03 -6.92
C SER A 216 14.57 -1.58 -6.53
N ILE A 217 15.04 -1.42 -5.29
CA ILE A 217 16.38 -1.89 -4.88
C ILE A 217 16.30 -3.40 -4.69
N TYR A 218 16.70 -4.16 -5.70
CA TYR A 218 16.82 -5.61 -5.61
C TYR A 218 18.17 -5.96 -4.99
N THR A 219 18.19 -6.23 -3.68
CA THR A 219 19.32 -6.93 -3.09
C THR A 219 18.96 -8.40 -2.95
N GLU A 220 19.61 -9.25 -3.74
CA GLU A 220 19.58 -10.70 -3.52
C GLU A 220 20.75 -11.04 -2.62
N LEU A 221 20.46 -11.15 -1.32
CA LEU A 221 21.49 -11.26 -0.29
C LEU A 221 22.18 -12.63 -0.27
N GLY A 222 21.75 -13.60 -1.07
CA GLY A 222 22.61 -14.68 -1.54
C GLY A 222 21.88 -15.94 -2.01
N ILE A 223 22.48 -16.69 -2.94
CA ILE A 223 21.99 -18.01 -3.37
C ILE A 223 23.07 -19.08 -3.15
N VAL A 224 22.71 -20.17 -2.47
CA VAL A 224 23.53 -21.38 -2.36
C VAL A 224 22.82 -22.55 -3.02
N PHE A 225 23.45 -23.13 -4.04
CA PHE A 225 22.93 -24.31 -4.72
C PHE A 225 23.36 -25.61 -4.00
N THR A 226 22.45 -26.58 -3.89
CA THR A 226 22.75 -27.88 -3.25
C THR A 226 23.65 -28.73 -4.13
N ASN A 227 23.37 -28.76 -5.43
CA ASN A 227 24.05 -29.63 -6.38
C ASN A 227 25.17 -28.94 -7.17
N LYS A 228 25.20 -27.60 -7.22
CA LYS A 228 26.26 -26.81 -7.85
C LYS A 228 27.19 -26.20 -6.81
N SER A 229 28.49 -26.20 -7.11
CA SER A 229 29.51 -25.61 -6.23
C SER A 229 29.63 -24.10 -6.40
N TYR A 230 28.52 -23.38 -6.21
CA TYR A 230 28.39 -21.96 -6.51
C TYR A 230 27.63 -21.25 -5.40
N GLU A 231 28.21 -20.15 -4.90
CA GLU A 231 27.56 -19.16 -4.05
C GLU A 231 27.67 -17.78 -4.71
N HIS A 232 26.60 -16.98 -4.70
CA HIS A 232 26.68 -15.58 -5.10
C HIS A 232 25.93 -14.61 -4.20
N TYR A 233 26.33 -13.36 -4.29
CA TYR A 233 25.75 -12.17 -3.67
C TYR A 233 25.48 -11.15 -4.78
N ARG A 234 24.28 -10.57 -4.84
CA ARG A 234 23.95 -9.52 -5.80
C ARG A 234 23.30 -8.31 -5.13
N TYR A 235 23.81 -7.14 -5.46
CA TYR A 235 23.28 -5.85 -5.01
C TYR A 235 22.90 -5.02 -6.22
N THR A 236 21.62 -4.68 -6.34
CA THR A 236 21.13 -3.78 -7.38
C THR A 236 20.42 -2.59 -6.76
N ASN A 237 20.92 -1.39 -7.02
CA ASN A 237 20.27 -0.14 -6.66
C ASN A 237 19.70 0.49 -7.93
N TYR A 238 18.37 0.56 -8.02
CA TYR A 238 17.67 1.25 -9.09
C TYR A 238 17.11 2.57 -8.56
N SER A 239 17.79 3.69 -8.79
CA SER A 239 17.18 4.98 -8.44
C SER A 239 16.23 5.37 -9.56
N THR A 240 14.95 5.08 -9.39
CA THR A 240 13.93 5.67 -10.24
C THR A 240 13.85 7.16 -9.89
N GLY A 241 14.24 8.04 -10.81
CA GLY A 241 13.95 9.46 -10.66
C GLY A 241 12.45 9.65 -10.43
N VAL A 242 12.05 10.65 -9.64
CA VAL A 242 10.64 10.96 -9.41
C VAL A 242 9.95 11.19 -10.76
N CYS A 243 9.19 10.21 -11.22
CA CYS A 243 8.41 10.31 -12.45
C CYS A 243 7.14 11.09 -12.15
N THR A 244 6.96 12.23 -12.81
CA THR A 244 5.73 13.02 -12.72
C THR A 244 4.86 12.67 -13.93
N PRO A 245 3.67 12.06 -13.76
CA PRO A 245 2.80 11.73 -14.88
C PRO A 245 2.39 12.97 -15.67
N SER A 246 2.32 12.83 -17.00
CA SER A 246 1.78 13.84 -17.92
C SER A 246 0.62 13.22 -18.70
N TRP A 247 -0.55 13.26 -18.07
CA TRP A 247 -1.79 12.70 -18.59
C TRP A 247 -2.31 13.53 -19.77
N GLN A 248 -2.37 12.89 -20.94
CA GLN A 248 -3.03 13.43 -22.12
C GLN A 248 -4.37 12.73 -22.31
N GLU A 249 -5.43 13.51 -22.50
CA GLU A 249 -6.75 13.00 -22.89
C GLU A 249 -6.68 12.42 -24.31
N ILE A 250 -7.12 11.18 -24.45
CA ILE A 250 -7.27 10.50 -25.73
C ILE A 250 -8.73 10.10 -25.89
N ASN A 251 -9.29 10.55 -27.00
CA ASN A 251 -10.65 10.25 -27.40
C ASN A 251 -10.60 9.27 -28.58
N ASN A 252 -11.30 8.14 -28.44
CA ASN A 252 -11.50 7.25 -29.57
C ASN A 252 -12.51 7.87 -30.55
N ASN A 253 -12.53 7.37 -31.78
CA ASN A 253 -13.58 7.73 -32.73
C ASN A 253 -14.96 7.27 -32.21
N CYS A 254 -16.00 7.99 -32.61
CA CYS A 254 -17.37 7.57 -32.37
C CYS A 254 -17.60 6.17 -32.94
N THR A 255 -18.24 5.31 -32.16
CA THR A 255 -18.53 3.92 -32.55
C THR A 255 -19.99 3.77 -33.00
N PRO A 256 -20.36 2.70 -33.73
CA PRO A 256 -21.75 2.43 -34.09
C PRO A 256 -22.73 2.25 -32.91
N SER A 257 -22.23 2.18 -31.67
CA SER A 257 -23.04 2.23 -30.45
C SER A 257 -23.27 3.66 -29.95
N GLU A 258 -23.10 4.68 -30.79
CA GLU A 258 -23.33 6.11 -30.48
C GLU A 258 -22.54 6.60 -29.26
N THR A 259 -21.36 6.01 -29.05
CA THR A 259 -20.49 6.31 -27.91
C THR A 259 -19.02 6.26 -28.31
N TYR A 260 -18.18 7.00 -27.58
CA TYR A 260 -16.73 6.82 -27.61
C TYR A 260 -16.17 6.77 -26.19
N LEU A 261 -15.01 6.13 -26.06
CA LEU A 261 -14.27 6.07 -24.81
C LEU A 261 -13.31 7.25 -24.74
N LYS A 262 -13.46 8.07 -23.70
CA LYS A 262 -12.49 9.07 -23.26
C LYS A 262 -11.60 8.44 -22.19
N TRP A 263 -10.31 8.33 -22.49
CA TRP A 263 -9.31 7.74 -21.60
C TRP A 263 -8.06 8.62 -21.52
N TYR A 264 -7.21 8.36 -20.53
CA TYR A 264 -6.04 9.19 -20.27
C TYR A 264 -4.77 8.36 -20.44
N ASN A 265 -3.86 8.84 -21.29
CA ASN A 265 -2.56 8.22 -21.52
C ASN A 265 -1.46 9.05 -20.87
N ASP A 266 -0.61 8.41 -20.07
CA ASP A 266 0.57 9.09 -19.54
C ASP A 266 1.68 9.11 -20.59
N THR A 267 1.96 10.30 -21.13
CA THR A 267 3.03 10.49 -22.11
C THR A 267 4.43 10.26 -21.52
N ASN A 268 4.57 10.37 -20.20
CA ASN A 268 5.82 10.08 -19.48
C ASN A 268 5.96 8.60 -19.08
N LYS A 269 4.93 7.77 -19.30
CA LYS A 269 4.90 6.33 -18.97
C LYS A 269 5.32 6.04 -17.52
N CYS A 270 4.90 6.88 -16.59
CA CYS A 270 5.16 6.66 -15.18
C CYS A 270 4.41 5.40 -14.70
N PRO A 271 5.00 4.62 -13.77
CA PRO A 271 4.37 3.40 -13.26
C PRO A 271 3.20 3.69 -12.31
N ASN A 272 2.98 4.94 -11.89
CA ASN A 272 1.93 5.33 -10.97
C ASN A 272 0.73 5.98 -11.69
N ALA A 273 -0.48 5.51 -11.38
CA ALA A 273 -1.73 6.11 -11.87
C ALA A 273 -2.17 7.34 -11.05
N SER A 274 -1.28 7.92 -10.23
CA SER A 274 -1.62 9.04 -9.36
C SER A 274 -2.05 10.26 -10.19
N GLY A 275 -3.21 10.81 -9.86
CA GLY A 275 -3.79 11.96 -10.58
C GLY A 275 -4.51 11.61 -11.90
N MET A 276 -4.64 10.32 -12.25
CA MET A 276 -5.40 9.90 -13.43
C MET A 276 -6.91 10.07 -13.19
N SER A 277 -7.60 10.74 -14.10
CA SER A 277 -9.08 10.75 -14.09
C SER A 277 -9.63 9.40 -14.54
N SER A 278 -10.82 9.02 -14.06
CA SER A 278 -11.49 7.79 -14.51
C SER A 278 -11.87 7.89 -15.98
N ASN A 279 -11.72 6.79 -16.72
CA ASN A 279 -12.24 6.69 -18.09
C ASN A 279 -13.74 6.93 -18.11
N GLN A 280 -14.23 7.61 -19.15
CA GLN A 280 -15.63 7.97 -19.32
C GLN A 280 -16.13 7.48 -20.69
N THR A 281 -17.34 6.95 -20.72
CA THR A 281 -18.06 6.69 -21.98
C THR A 281 -18.92 7.91 -22.28
N ILE A 282 -18.68 8.56 -23.42
CA ILE A 282 -19.39 9.78 -23.82
C ILE A 282 -20.24 9.47 -25.05
N GLY A 283 -21.47 9.97 -25.07
CA GLY A 283 -22.37 9.89 -26.22
C GLY A 283 -21.86 10.71 -27.42
N CYS A 284 -21.98 10.17 -28.62
CA CYS A 284 -21.65 10.85 -29.88
C CYS A 284 -22.57 10.37 -30.99
N ASP A 285 -22.90 11.25 -31.94
CA ASP A 285 -23.81 10.96 -33.08
C ASP A 285 -22.98 10.41 -34.25
N TYR A 286 -22.87 9.09 -34.33
CA TYR A 286 -22.01 8.36 -35.26
C TYR A 286 -22.43 8.54 -36.71
N ASP A 287 -23.74 8.50 -36.98
CA ASP A 287 -24.30 8.58 -38.34
C ASP A 287 -24.82 9.99 -38.69
N SER A 288 -24.67 10.96 -37.79
CA SER A 288 -25.09 12.35 -37.96
C SER A 288 -26.60 12.47 -38.24
N ASN A 289 -27.40 11.58 -37.64
CA ASN A 289 -28.85 11.59 -37.80
C ASN A 289 -29.56 12.55 -36.82
N GLY A 290 -28.82 13.17 -35.88
CA GLY A 290 -29.36 14.07 -34.86
C GLY A 290 -29.82 13.37 -33.58
N ILE A 291 -29.52 12.09 -33.39
CA ILE A 291 -29.90 11.26 -32.25
C ILE A 291 -28.67 10.51 -31.75
N ILE A 292 -28.39 10.57 -30.45
CA ILE A 292 -27.38 9.72 -29.81
C ILE A 292 -28.11 8.63 -29.03
N GLY A 293 -27.88 7.37 -29.38
CA GLY A 293 -28.52 6.19 -28.79
C GLY A 293 -29.84 5.80 -29.48
N ASN A 294 -30.69 5.06 -28.79
CA ASN A 294 -31.98 4.59 -29.32
C ASN A 294 -33.00 4.36 -28.19
N GLU A 295 -34.21 3.86 -28.51
CA GLU A 295 -35.25 3.62 -27.50
C GLU A 295 -34.80 2.66 -26.37
N THR A 296 -33.90 1.71 -26.67
CA THR A 296 -33.39 0.72 -25.71
C THR A 296 -32.26 1.25 -24.83
N THR A 297 -31.64 2.39 -25.18
CA THR A 297 -30.58 3.00 -24.37
C THR A 297 -31.13 3.91 -23.26
N ILE A 298 -32.41 4.26 -23.33
CA ILE A 298 -33.08 5.10 -22.32
C ILE A 298 -33.20 4.29 -21.01
N ASN A 299 -32.68 4.82 -19.92
CA ASN A 299 -32.87 4.21 -18.60
C ASN A 299 -34.29 4.52 -18.09
N SER A 300 -35.20 3.56 -18.16
CA SER A 300 -36.58 3.75 -17.71
C SER A 300 -37.15 2.56 -16.94
N SER A 301 -38.00 2.86 -15.96
CA SER A 301 -38.73 1.84 -15.19
C SER A 301 -39.98 1.28 -15.88
N PHE A 302 -40.27 1.69 -17.11
CA PHE A 302 -41.39 1.20 -17.92
C PHE A 302 -41.05 1.21 -19.42
N SER A 303 -41.88 0.55 -20.23
CA SER A 303 -41.68 0.50 -21.68
C SER A 303 -42.01 1.86 -22.31
N LEU A 304 -41.00 2.46 -22.93
CA LEU A 304 -41.10 3.74 -23.62
C LEU A 304 -40.88 3.56 -25.13
N ALA A 305 -41.62 4.34 -25.90
CA ALA A 305 -41.37 4.54 -27.33
C ALA A 305 -41.17 6.04 -27.59
N VAL A 306 -40.23 6.36 -28.48
CA VAL A 306 -39.89 7.74 -28.85
C VAL A 306 -40.60 8.08 -30.15
N TYR A 307 -41.25 9.23 -30.19
CA TYR A 307 -41.93 9.75 -31.38
C TYR A 307 -41.38 11.14 -31.71
N ILE A 308 -41.13 11.39 -32.99
CA ILE A 308 -40.70 12.68 -33.51
C ILE A 308 -41.70 13.11 -34.58
N ASN A 309 -42.39 14.23 -34.35
CA ASN A 309 -43.52 14.71 -35.18
C ASN A 309 -44.60 13.63 -35.41
N ASN A 310 -45.00 12.94 -34.34
CA ASN A 310 -46.01 11.86 -34.34
C ASN A 310 -45.62 10.57 -35.08
N GLU A 311 -44.42 10.47 -35.65
CA GLU A 311 -43.88 9.22 -36.20
C GLU A 311 -42.96 8.57 -35.17
N ARG A 312 -42.99 7.24 -35.04
CA ARG A 312 -42.04 6.53 -34.17
C ARG A 312 -40.61 6.78 -34.66
N LEU A 313 -39.67 6.90 -33.72
CA LEU A 313 -38.26 7.17 -33.97
C LEU A 313 -37.72 6.24 -35.07
N ASN A 314 -37.09 6.85 -36.08
CA ASN A 314 -36.48 6.14 -37.19
C ASN A 314 -35.06 6.65 -37.37
N LEU A 315 -34.09 5.86 -36.92
CA LEU A 315 -32.66 6.19 -36.96
C LEU A 315 -32.11 6.30 -38.41
N SER A 316 -32.87 5.87 -39.43
CA SER A 316 -32.50 6.11 -40.83
C SER A 316 -32.89 7.50 -41.34
N LYS A 317 -33.59 8.32 -40.54
CA LYS A 317 -33.94 9.70 -40.89
C LYS A 317 -32.98 10.67 -40.21
N VAL A 318 -32.56 11.69 -40.94
CA VAL A 318 -31.80 12.82 -40.38
C VAL A 318 -32.75 13.86 -39.80
N TYR A 319 -32.56 14.20 -38.54
CA TYR A 319 -33.28 15.24 -37.80
C TYR A 319 -32.37 16.45 -37.65
N ASN A 320 -32.69 17.55 -38.35
CA ASN A 320 -31.85 18.77 -38.39
C ASN A 320 -32.67 20.08 -38.30
N THR A 321 -33.96 19.97 -37.98
CA THR A 321 -34.84 21.13 -37.74
C THR A 321 -35.51 20.96 -36.39
N THR A 322 -36.12 22.02 -35.85
CA THR A 322 -36.98 21.86 -34.66
C THR A 322 -38.12 20.88 -34.92
N LYS A 323 -38.29 19.89 -34.05
CA LYS A 323 -39.39 18.91 -34.08
C LYS A 323 -40.03 18.78 -32.71
N ILE A 324 -41.26 18.27 -32.68
CA ILE A 324 -41.90 17.85 -31.44
C ILE A 324 -41.47 16.42 -31.12
N VAL A 325 -40.87 16.23 -29.95
CA VAL A 325 -40.46 14.92 -29.43
C VAL A 325 -41.46 14.52 -28.35
N GLU A 326 -41.96 13.28 -28.43
CA GLU A 326 -42.87 12.68 -27.46
C GLU A 326 -42.35 11.31 -27.01
N LEU A 327 -42.25 11.10 -25.70
CA LEU A 327 -41.92 9.82 -25.08
C LEU A 327 -43.23 9.19 -24.58
N LYS A 328 -43.62 8.03 -25.13
CA LYS A 328 -44.93 7.42 -24.91
C LYS A 328 -44.88 6.09 -24.18
N GLU A 329 -45.80 5.88 -23.25
CA GLU A 329 -46.15 4.58 -22.67
C GLU A 329 -47.43 4.08 -23.39
N GLY A 330 -47.26 3.20 -24.37
CA GLY A 330 -48.35 2.84 -25.28
C GLY A 330 -48.85 4.05 -26.07
N ALA A 331 -50.12 4.42 -25.90
CA ALA A 331 -50.71 5.59 -26.56
C ALA A 331 -50.54 6.91 -25.77
N LEU A 332 -50.12 6.85 -24.51
CA LEU A 332 -50.09 7.99 -23.61
C LEU A 332 -48.72 8.70 -23.68
N GLY A 333 -48.72 9.99 -24.05
CA GLY A 333 -47.53 10.84 -24.01
C GLY A 333 -47.12 11.19 -22.58
N ARG A 334 -46.00 10.63 -22.11
CA ARG A 334 -45.44 10.86 -20.77
C ARG A 334 -44.59 12.11 -20.70
N VAL A 335 -43.79 12.36 -21.73
CA VAL A 335 -42.96 13.55 -21.84
C VAL A 335 -43.11 14.11 -23.25
N LYS A 336 -43.30 15.43 -23.37
CA LYS A 336 -43.45 16.12 -24.65
C LYS A 336 -42.67 17.42 -24.65
N PHE A 337 -41.88 17.68 -25.69
CA PHE A 337 -41.11 18.91 -25.82
C PHE A 337 -40.80 19.25 -27.27
N SER A 338 -40.44 20.51 -27.50
CA SER A 338 -39.94 20.99 -28.80
C SER A 338 -38.41 21.01 -28.75
N TYR A 339 -37.75 20.24 -29.60
CA TYR A 339 -36.30 20.10 -29.61
C TYR A 339 -35.73 20.64 -30.92
N GLY A 340 -34.77 21.57 -30.82
CA GLY A 340 -33.98 22.03 -31.95
C GLY A 340 -32.80 21.10 -32.17
N PHE A 341 -32.80 20.36 -33.28
CA PHE A 341 -31.73 19.43 -33.63
C PHE A 341 -30.51 20.15 -34.23
N SER A 342 -30.11 21.28 -33.63
CA SER A 342 -28.79 21.90 -33.87
C SER A 342 -27.68 21.12 -33.16
N ASP A 343 -28.03 20.53 -32.01
CA ASP A 343 -27.27 19.53 -31.30
C ASP A 343 -28.07 18.22 -31.32
N PRO A 344 -27.41 17.05 -31.32
CA PRO A 344 -28.11 15.78 -31.35
C PRO A 344 -28.80 15.48 -30.01
N LEU A 345 -29.98 14.88 -30.07
CA LEU A 345 -30.74 14.48 -28.88
C LEU A 345 -30.10 13.25 -28.24
N ASN A 346 -29.51 13.40 -27.05
CA ASN A 346 -28.90 12.30 -26.34
C ASN A 346 -29.92 11.47 -25.54
N LEU A 347 -30.19 10.25 -26.00
CA LEU A 347 -31.07 9.28 -25.35
C LEU A 347 -30.33 8.37 -24.36
N ILE A 348 -28.99 8.38 -24.34
CA ILE A 348 -28.17 7.59 -23.41
C ILE A 348 -28.19 8.21 -22.01
N ASP A 349 -28.15 9.54 -21.93
CA ASP A 349 -28.18 10.28 -20.66
C ASP A 349 -29.60 10.46 -20.11
N LEU A 350 -30.61 9.94 -20.83
CA LEU A 350 -32.01 10.10 -20.49
C LEU A 350 -32.45 9.05 -19.45
N GLU A 351 -32.86 9.52 -18.29
CA GLU A 351 -33.43 8.72 -17.22
C GLU A 351 -34.87 9.12 -16.95
N ILE A 352 -35.78 8.14 -16.98
CA ILE A 352 -37.21 8.34 -16.76
C ILE A 352 -37.77 7.29 -15.82
N ASP A 353 -38.04 7.70 -14.58
CA ASP A 353 -38.62 6.83 -13.57
C ASP A 353 -40.07 7.20 -13.27
N LYS A 354 -40.96 6.22 -13.29
CA LYS A 354 -42.39 6.35 -12.97
C LYS A 354 -42.75 5.48 -11.78
N GLN A 355 -43.77 5.89 -11.03
CA GLN A 355 -44.29 5.06 -9.94
C GLN A 355 -44.72 3.66 -10.41
N PRO A 356 -44.46 2.60 -9.61
CA PRO A 356 -44.99 1.28 -9.87
C PRO A 356 -46.52 1.27 -9.74
N SER A 357 -47.18 0.27 -10.33
CA SER A 357 -48.65 0.13 -10.29
C SER A 357 -49.21 0.06 -8.86
N SER A 358 -48.44 -0.48 -7.92
CA SER A 358 -48.74 -0.60 -6.49
C SER A 358 -48.58 0.68 -5.68
N SER A 359 -48.00 1.74 -6.25
CA SER A 359 -47.80 3.01 -5.54
C SER A 359 -49.13 3.67 -5.18
N GLY A 360 -49.22 4.21 -3.96
CA GLY A 360 -50.37 4.98 -3.47
C GLY A 360 -50.46 6.42 -4.00
N PHE A 361 -49.44 6.89 -4.73
CA PHE A 361 -49.40 8.20 -5.37
C PHE A 361 -48.67 8.14 -6.71
N GLY A 362 -49.02 9.00 -7.65
CA GLY A 362 -48.31 9.16 -8.92
C GLY A 362 -47.01 9.95 -8.79
N PHE A 363 -45.99 9.59 -9.56
CA PHE A 363 -44.81 10.43 -9.77
C PHE A 363 -44.14 10.16 -11.12
N LEU A 364 -43.41 11.15 -11.61
CA LEU A 364 -42.52 11.00 -12.77
C LEU A 364 -41.24 11.81 -12.53
N ILE A 365 -40.08 11.16 -12.73
CA ILE A 365 -38.75 11.76 -12.75
C ILE A 365 -38.27 11.77 -14.20
N VAL A 366 -37.70 12.88 -14.64
CA VAL A 366 -37.14 13.07 -15.99
C VAL A 366 -35.84 13.85 -15.87
N ASN A 367 -34.71 13.15 -16.02
CA ASN A 367 -33.36 13.71 -16.08
C ASN A 367 -32.82 13.66 -17.52
N GLY A 368 -31.76 14.43 -17.84
CA GLY A 368 -31.12 14.40 -19.17
C GLY A 368 -31.82 15.19 -20.29
N ILE A 369 -32.97 15.85 -20.02
CA ILE A 369 -33.61 16.78 -20.97
C ILE A 369 -33.70 18.17 -20.34
N HIS A 370 -32.79 19.08 -20.69
CA HIS A 370 -32.66 20.41 -20.08
C HIS A 370 -33.44 21.54 -20.78
N ILE A 371 -34.54 21.21 -21.44
CA ILE A 371 -35.40 22.18 -22.14
C ILE A 371 -36.83 22.16 -21.58
N SER A 372 -37.58 23.22 -21.86
CA SER A 372 -38.99 23.33 -21.44
C SER A 372 -39.82 22.18 -22.01
N LYS A 373 -40.44 21.40 -21.13
CA LYS A 373 -41.22 20.21 -21.46
C LYS A 373 -42.57 20.19 -20.76
N THR A 374 -43.43 19.29 -21.22
CA THR A 374 -44.68 18.87 -20.62
C THR A 374 -44.56 17.42 -20.16
N VAL A 375 -45.01 17.13 -18.95
CA VAL A 375 -45.06 15.78 -18.40
C VAL A 375 -46.47 15.37 -18.00
N THR A 376 -46.77 14.09 -18.17
CA THR A 376 -48.05 13.48 -17.81
C THR A 376 -47.84 12.44 -16.71
N ILE A 377 -48.38 12.70 -15.53
CA ILE A 377 -48.23 11.87 -14.33
C ILE A 377 -49.56 11.19 -14.05
N ASP A 378 -49.52 9.93 -13.63
CA ASP A 378 -50.72 9.20 -13.21
C ASP A 378 -51.32 9.86 -11.97
N ARG A 379 -52.64 9.95 -11.91
CA ARG A 379 -53.38 10.37 -10.73
C ARG A 379 -53.87 9.11 -10.01
N LYS A 380 -53.28 8.80 -8.86
CA LYS A 380 -53.58 7.60 -8.08
C LYS A 380 -54.55 7.87 -6.94
N THR A 381 -54.80 9.15 -6.62
CA THR A 381 -55.73 9.58 -5.57
C THR A 381 -56.77 10.57 -6.11
N THR A 382 -57.71 10.99 -5.28
CA THR A 382 -58.66 12.07 -5.62
C THR A 382 -58.06 13.47 -5.51
N SER A 383 -56.77 13.58 -5.12
CA SER A 383 -56.09 14.87 -5.00
C SER A 383 -56.10 15.65 -6.30
N ASN A 384 -56.03 16.97 -6.17
CA ASN A 384 -55.69 17.87 -7.24
C ASN A 384 -54.34 18.56 -7.01
N GLN A 385 -53.56 18.11 -6.03
CA GLN A 385 -52.29 18.74 -5.66
C GLN A 385 -51.09 17.94 -6.15
N ILE A 386 -50.07 18.66 -6.61
CA ILE A 386 -48.77 18.09 -6.97
C ILE A 386 -47.62 18.89 -6.34
N CYS A 387 -46.50 18.23 -6.16
CA CYS A 387 -45.22 18.83 -5.82
C CYS A 387 -44.27 18.73 -7.01
N LEU A 388 -43.75 19.87 -7.45
CA LEU A 388 -42.70 19.96 -8.47
C LEU A 388 -41.38 20.26 -7.77
N ARG A 389 -40.32 19.53 -8.15
CA ARG A 389 -38.93 19.96 -7.96
C ARG A 389 -38.29 20.13 -9.32
N ASN A 390 -38.02 21.39 -9.70
CA ASN A 390 -37.48 21.70 -11.03
C ASN A 390 -35.94 21.56 -11.08
N ALA A 391 -35.43 20.41 -10.66
CA ALA A 391 -34.00 20.09 -10.59
C ALA A 391 -33.80 18.58 -10.81
N GLU A 392 -32.58 18.17 -11.18
CA GLU A 392 -32.25 16.75 -11.29
C GLU A 392 -32.31 16.08 -9.92
N VAL A 393 -32.89 14.90 -9.89
CA VAL A 393 -32.93 14.05 -8.70
C VAL A 393 -32.75 12.59 -9.10
N THR A 394 -32.04 11.84 -8.29
CA THR A 394 -31.84 10.40 -8.47
C THR A 394 -32.93 9.55 -7.83
N SER A 395 -33.83 10.18 -7.05
CA SER A 395 -34.90 9.46 -6.33
C SER A 395 -36.06 10.37 -5.97
N ILE A 396 -37.27 9.81 -5.97
CA ILE A 396 -38.50 10.48 -5.53
C ILE A 396 -38.45 10.89 -4.04
N ASN A 397 -37.60 10.25 -3.25
CA ASN A 397 -37.41 10.56 -1.83
C ASN A 397 -36.74 11.93 -1.60
N HIS A 398 -36.15 12.53 -2.64
CA HIS A 398 -35.66 13.90 -2.57
C HIS A 398 -36.78 14.93 -2.56
N LEU A 399 -38.04 14.55 -2.87
CA LEU A 399 -39.19 15.42 -2.71
C LEU A 399 -39.75 15.31 -1.30
N SER A 400 -39.86 16.44 -0.60
CA SER A 400 -40.47 16.46 0.72
C SER A 400 -41.95 16.07 0.66
N SER A 401 -42.45 15.50 1.77
CA SER A 401 -43.85 15.05 1.86
C SER A 401 -44.86 16.17 1.63
N ASN A 402 -44.52 17.41 2.00
CA ASN A 402 -45.40 18.57 1.94
C ASN A 402 -45.00 19.62 0.89
N CYS A 403 -43.98 19.33 0.07
CA CYS A 403 -43.46 20.25 -0.92
C CYS A 403 -42.89 21.57 -0.33
N THR A 404 -42.14 21.45 0.76
CA THR A 404 -41.61 22.58 1.55
C THR A 404 -40.08 22.72 1.48
N SER A 405 -39.36 21.82 0.82
CA SER A 405 -37.90 21.93 0.71
C SER A 405 -37.49 23.03 -0.29
N SER A 406 -36.21 23.41 -0.27
CA SER A 406 -35.68 24.34 -1.26
C SER A 406 -35.86 23.80 -2.68
N ASN A 407 -36.24 24.68 -3.60
CA ASN A 407 -36.52 24.37 -5.01
C ASN A 407 -37.76 23.47 -5.25
N GLU A 408 -38.62 23.32 -4.25
CA GLU A 408 -39.93 22.68 -4.41
C GLU A 408 -41.04 23.73 -4.57
N LYS A 409 -42.04 23.41 -5.40
CA LYS A 409 -43.22 24.24 -5.61
C LYS A 409 -44.48 23.38 -5.60
N LYS A 410 -45.38 23.70 -4.67
CA LYS A 410 -46.70 23.10 -4.55
C LYS A 410 -47.67 23.74 -5.54
N PHE A 411 -48.43 22.92 -6.26
CA PHE A 411 -49.51 23.37 -7.13
C PHE A 411 -50.84 22.70 -6.76
N THR A 412 -51.92 23.43 -6.97
CA THR A 412 -53.30 22.91 -6.96
C THR A 412 -53.83 23.04 -8.38
N CYS A 413 -54.01 21.92 -9.07
CA CYS A 413 -54.41 21.87 -10.47
C CYS A 413 -55.95 21.89 -10.60
N PRO A 414 -56.52 22.49 -11.66
CA PRO A 414 -55.82 23.23 -12.72
C PRO A 414 -55.30 24.60 -12.24
N THR A 415 -54.13 25.02 -12.72
CA THR A 415 -53.57 26.35 -12.42
C THR A 415 -52.53 26.79 -13.45
N THR A 416 -52.34 28.10 -13.59
CA THR A 416 -51.21 28.69 -14.32
C THR A 416 -50.49 29.65 -13.38
N SER A 417 -49.25 29.36 -12.99
CA SER A 417 -48.52 30.18 -12.02
C SER A 417 -47.01 30.10 -12.22
N GLY A 418 -46.38 31.26 -12.40
CA GLY A 418 -44.91 31.39 -12.51
C GLY A 418 -44.31 30.64 -13.69
N GLY A 419 -44.94 30.70 -14.86
CA GLY A 419 -44.47 30.04 -16.08
C GLY A 419 -44.89 28.56 -16.23
N TYR A 420 -45.50 27.98 -15.21
CA TYR A 420 -45.98 26.60 -15.22
C TYR A 420 -47.48 26.55 -15.49
N ILE A 421 -47.91 25.57 -16.28
CA ILE A 421 -49.32 25.27 -16.55
C ILE A 421 -49.58 23.85 -16.06
N CYS A 422 -50.44 23.71 -15.03
CA CYS A 422 -50.90 22.40 -14.58
C CYS A 422 -52.37 22.21 -14.96
N ASN A 423 -52.65 21.15 -15.71
CA ASN A 423 -54.00 20.69 -16.01
C ASN A 423 -54.28 19.38 -15.28
N LEU A 424 -55.56 19.11 -15.05
CA LEU A 424 -56.04 17.91 -14.36
C LEU A 424 -57.09 17.22 -15.24
N THR A 425 -56.97 15.90 -15.37
CA THR A 425 -57.99 15.03 -15.96
C THR A 425 -58.50 14.06 -14.90
N THR A 426 -59.40 13.16 -15.27
CA THR A 426 -59.85 12.08 -14.37
C THR A 426 -58.66 11.26 -13.87
N ASP A 427 -57.73 10.91 -14.77
CA ASP A 427 -56.70 9.90 -14.50
C ASP A 427 -55.27 10.46 -14.48
N TYR A 428 -55.06 11.72 -14.84
CA TYR A 428 -53.72 12.29 -15.00
C TYR A 428 -53.58 13.75 -14.57
N PHE A 429 -52.37 14.10 -14.12
CA PHE A 429 -51.87 15.47 -14.06
C PHE A 429 -51.02 15.76 -15.30
N ILE A 430 -51.20 16.93 -15.90
CA ILE A 430 -50.41 17.37 -17.05
C ILE A 430 -49.72 18.69 -16.68
N LEU A 431 -48.40 18.67 -16.52
CA LEU A 431 -47.62 19.84 -16.10
C LEU A 431 -46.68 20.29 -17.21
N SER A 432 -46.77 21.55 -17.62
CA SER A 432 -45.93 22.17 -18.66
C SER A 432 -45.06 23.30 -18.11
N GLY A 433 -43.96 23.59 -18.81
CA GLY A 433 -43.04 24.70 -18.50
C GLY A 433 -41.87 24.31 -17.59
N ILE A 434 -41.60 23.01 -17.43
CA ILE A 434 -40.55 22.49 -16.55
C ILE A 434 -39.30 22.15 -17.35
N THR A 435 -38.09 22.26 -16.78
CA THR A 435 -36.81 22.06 -17.48
C THR A 435 -35.99 20.90 -16.95
N ASN A 436 -36.07 20.55 -15.66
CA ASN A 436 -35.50 19.34 -15.04
C ASN A 436 -36.51 18.91 -14.00
N SER A 437 -36.91 17.65 -13.88
CA SER A 437 -38.18 17.44 -13.18
C SER A 437 -38.34 16.12 -12.49
N ALA A 438 -38.58 16.21 -11.19
CA ALA A 438 -39.39 15.25 -10.49
C ALA A 438 -40.71 15.91 -10.09
N VAL A 439 -41.81 15.24 -10.42
CA VAL A 439 -43.15 15.66 -10.06
C VAL A 439 -43.84 14.53 -9.32
N LYS A 440 -44.47 14.86 -8.19
CA LYS A 440 -45.15 13.92 -7.31
C LYS A 440 -46.57 14.38 -7.04
N GLU A 441 -47.53 13.48 -7.13
CA GLU A 441 -48.87 13.67 -6.60
C GLU A 441 -48.82 13.80 -5.07
N LEU A 442 -49.35 14.91 -4.55
CA LEU A 442 -49.54 15.04 -3.12
C LEU A 442 -50.88 14.40 -2.81
N GLY A 443 -50.86 13.24 -2.15
CA GLY A 443 -52.06 12.51 -1.79
C GLY A 443 -53.08 13.45 -1.13
N GLY A 444 -54.31 13.39 -1.62
CA GLY A 444 -55.44 14.08 -1.03
C GLY A 444 -55.60 13.42 0.31
N SER A 445 -55.15 14.11 1.35
CA SER A 445 -55.20 13.62 2.71
C SER A 445 -56.62 13.10 2.99
N SER A 446 -56.83 11.77 2.92
CA SER A 446 -57.42 11.14 4.10
C SER A 446 -56.52 11.68 5.21
N SER A 447 -57.05 12.60 6.00
CA SER A 447 -56.36 13.37 7.04
C SER A 447 -55.88 12.46 8.15
N CYS A 448 -55.14 11.43 7.79
CA CYS A 448 -54.30 10.72 8.69
C CYS A 448 -53.13 11.66 8.91
N THR A 449 -53.34 12.55 9.89
CA THR A 449 -52.25 13.24 10.55
C THR A 449 -51.35 12.12 11.08
N PRO A 450 -50.15 11.94 10.53
CA PRO A 450 -49.29 10.83 10.92
C PRO A 450 -48.99 10.97 12.40
N THR A 451 -49.39 9.96 13.17
CA THR A 451 -49.05 9.88 14.58
C THR A 451 -47.67 9.25 14.65
N LEU A 452 -46.66 10.07 14.40
CA LEU A 452 -45.27 9.64 14.41
C LEU A 452 -44.82 9.37 15.84
N ILE A 453 -44.61 8.10 16.16
CA ILE A 453 -43.92 7.69 17.37
C ILE A 453 -42.45 7.52 17.02
N CYS A 454 -41.67 8.52 17.39
CA CYS A 454 -40.23 8.51 17.17
C CYS A 454 -39.49 7.87 18.33
N GLY A 455 -38.53 7.01 18.01
CA GLY A 455 -37.54 6.55 18.97
C GLY A 455 -36.62 7.67 19.45
N SER A 456 -35.71 7.33 20.36
CA SER A 456 -34.64 8.22 20.78
C SER A 456 -33.77 8.62 19.59
N TRP A 457 -33.27 9.86 19.61
CA TRP A 457 -32.24 10.29 18.67
C TRP A 457 -30.99 9.41 18.79
N SER A 458 -30.38 9.09 17.65
CA SER A 458 -29.04 8.53 17.60
C SER A 458 -28.04 9.48 18.27
N ALA A 459 -26.86 8.95 18.59
CA ALA A 459 -25.70 9.81 18.81
C ALA A 459 -25.49 10.72 17.58
N CYS A 460 -24.92 11.91 17.79
CA CYS A 460 -24.56 12.80 16.69
C CYS A 460 -23.53 12.09 15.81
N SER A 461 -23.82 11.95 14.53
CA SER A 461 -22.86 11.41 13.57
C SER A 461 -21.74 12.42 13.31
N THR A 462 -20.65 11.95 12.71
CA THR A 462 -19.50 12.77 12.27
C THR A 462 -19.89 13.92 11.32
N ASN A 463 -21.07 13.85 10.69
CA ASN A 463 -21.61 14.90 9.83
C ASN A 463 -22.43 15.96 10.59
N ASN A 464 -22.31 16.07 11.91
CA ASN A 464 -23.09 16.97 12.77
C ASN A 464 -24.61 16.79 12.63
N THR A 465 -25.05 15.57 12.31
CA THR A 465 -26.46 15.21 12.20
C THR A 465 -26.75 14.01 13.08
N LYS A 466 -27.85 14.07 13.83
CA LYS A 466 -28.41 12.92 14.54
C LYS A 466 -29.69 12.53 13.84
N THR A 467 -29.96 11.24 13.77
CA THR A 467 -31.16 10.70 13.14
C THR A 467 -32.03 10.00 14.16
N ARG A 468 -33.34 10.00 13.95
CA ARG A 468 -34.25 9.14 14.70
C ARG A 468 -35.22 8.48 13.75
N THR A 469 -35.59 7.27 14.11
CA THR A 469 -36.60 6.51 13.41
C THR A 469 -37.97 6.88 13.95
N CYS A 470 -38.88 7.31 13.09
CA CYS A 470 -40.26 7.61 13.39
C CYS A 470 -41.16 6.58 12.71
N ASN A 471 -41.87 5.79 13.53
CA ASN A 471 -42.89 4.88 13.04
C ASN A 471 -44.23 5.59 13.09
N ASP A 472 -44.89 5.66 11.94
CA ASP A 472 -46.26 6.10 11.86
C ASP A 472 -47.18 4.95 12.29
N THR A 473 -47.85 5.10 13.42
CA THR A 473 -48.79 4.09 13.93
C THR A 473 -50.19 4.23 13.37
N ASN A 474 -50.48 5.28 12.59
CA ASN A 474 -51.84 5.60 12.18
C ASN A 474 -52.06 5.50 10.66
N CYS A 475 -51.08 5.89 9.83
CA CYS A 475 -51.31 6.01 8.37
C CYS A 475 -50.73 4.89 7.53
N GLY A 476 -50.06 3.90 8.13
CA GLY A 476 -49.49 2.75 7.43
C GLY A 476 -48.38 3.10 6.42
N THR A 477 -48.03 4.38 6.28
CA THR A 477 -46.86 4.83 5.53
C THR A 477 -45.63 4.53 6.36
N GLY A 478 -44.73 3.71 5.80
CA GLY A 478 -43.63 3.10 6.51
C GLY A 478 -42.72 4.05 7.29
N GLN A 479 -41.84 3.43 8.05
CA GLN A 479 -40.78 4.03 8.87
C GLN A 479 -40.11 5.23 8.18
N SER A 480 -40.21 6.41 8.78
CA SER A 480 -39.52 7.63 8.32
C SER A 480 -38.29 7.89 9.19
N THR A 481 -37.25 8.49 8.63
CA THR A 481 -36.05 8.88 9.37
C THR A 481 -35.95 10.40 9.39
N GLU A 482 -36.10 10.99 10.57
CA GLU A 482 -35.85 12.42 10.76
C GLU A 482 -34.36 12.64 10.99
N SER A 483 -33.82 13.72 10.44
CA SER A 483 -32.47 14.18 10.71
C SER A 483 -32.52 15.62 11.22
N THR A 484 -31.77 15.91 12.27
CA THR A 484 -31.59 17.28 12.75
C THR A 484 -30.12 17.57 12.97
N ALA A 485 -29.74 18.82 12.74
CA ALA A 485 -28.40 19.29 13.06
C ALA A 485 -28.22 19.19 14.57
N CYS A 486 -27.11 18.58 14.99
CA CYS A 486 -26.67 18.59 16.37
C CYS A 486 -25.36 19.35 16.41
N THR A 487 -25.32 20.40 17.22
CA THR A 487 -24.07 20.92 17.77
C THR A 487 -23.65 19.97 18.87
N GLN A 488 -23.09 18.82 18.48
CA GLN A 488 -22.16 18.14 19.37
C GLN A 488 -21.00 19.12 19.48
N THR A 489 -20.87 19.82 20.61
CA THR A 489 -19.56 20.30 21.06
C THR A 489 -18.77 19.05 21.36
N CYS A 490 -18.35 18.41 20.29
CA CYS A 490 -17.51 17.25 20.34
C CYS A 490 -16.15 17.83 20.74
N ALA A 491 -15.92 17.85 22.04
CA ALA A 491 -14.63 18.23 22.59
C ALA A 491 -13.67 17.14 22.10
N SER A 492 -12.97 17.47 21.01
CA SER A 492 -12.02 16.58 20.37
C SER A 492 -11.00 16.15 21.42
N ASN A 493 -10.93 14.86 21.71
CA ASN A 493 -10.00 14.28 22.64
C ASN A 493 -8.89 13.62 21.83
N TRP A 494 -7.99 14.47 21.33
CA TRP A 494 -6.90 14.06 20.47
C TRP A 494 -5.89 13.25 21.27
N THR A 495 -5.72 12.00 20.85
CA THR A 495 -4.60 11.17 21.26
C THR A 495 -3.66 11.07 20.07
N CYS A 496 -2.52 11.74 20.16
CA CYS A 496 -1.52 11.69 19.10
C CYS A 496 -0.51 10.58 19.39
N THR A 497 -0.07 9.90 18.34
CA THR A 497 1.12 9.05 18.42
C THR A 497 2.33 9.91 18.78
N ASP A 498 3.40 9.26 19.24
CA ASP A 498 4.70 9.92 19.33
C ASP A 498 5.10 10.50 17.97
N TRP A 499 5.89 11.57 18.01
CA TRP A 499 6.49 12.14 16.81
C TRP A 499 7.35 11.09 16.13
N ARG A 500 7.14 10.88 14.82
CA ARG A 500 8.06 10.06 14.02
C ARG A 500 9.41 10.77 13.87
N ASP A 501 10.42 10.02 13.45
CA ASP A 501 11.76 10.54 13.20
C ASP A 501 11.71 11.77 12.26
N CYS A 502 12.62 12.73 12.50
CA CYS A 502 12.75 13.94 11.69
C CYS A 502 13.26 13.56 10.29
N VAL A 503 12.43 13.69 9.26
CA VAL A 503 12.79 13.43 7.87
C VAL A 503 12.59 14.72 7.08
N ASN A 504 13.63 15.19 6.38
CA ASN A 504 13.61 16.46 5.64
C ASN A 504 13.22 17.69 6.50
N SER A 505 13.78 17.79 7.72
CA SER A 505 13.51 18.88 8.68
C SER A 505 12.06 19.00 9.17
N ARG A 506 11.26 17.93 9.02
CA ARG A 506 9.90 17.85 9.56
C ARG A 506 9.67 16.49 10.21
N HIS A 507 9.01 16.49 11.35
CA HIS A 507 8.42 15.29 11.91
C HIS A 507 6.90 15.37 11.85
N ASN A 508 6.28 14.21 11.64
CA ASN A 508 4.84 14.07 11.55
C ASN A 508 4.37 13.15 12.68
N ARG A 509 3.22 13.44 13.27
CA ARG A 509 2.51 12.51 14.13
C ARG A 509 1.06 12.41 13.69
N THR A 510 0.47 11.24 13.85
CA THR A 510 -0.95 11.04 13.59
C THR A 510 -1.70 11.31 14.88
N CYS A 511 -2.63 12.24 14.84
CA CYS A 511 -3.56 12.49 15.92
C CYS A 511 -4.90 11.84 15.56
N THR A 512 -5.31 10.89 16.39
CA THR A 512 -6.61 10.25 16.29
C THR A 512 -7.49 10.83 17.39
N ASP A 513 -8.66 11.31 17.03
CA ASP A 513 -9.60 11.80 18.01
C ASP A 513 -10.31 10.61 18.63
N SER A 514 -10.07 10.33 19.91
CA SER A 514 -10.70 9.21 20.60
C SER A 514 -12.22 9.33 20.68
N ASN A 515 -12.76 10.52 20.44
CA ASN A 515 -14.20 10.76 20.36
C ASN A 515 -14.74 10.77 18.92
N ASN A 516 -13.90 10.52 17.90
CA ASN A 516 -14.22 10.57 16.48
C ASN A 516 -14.98 11.84 16.06
N CYS A 517 -14.67 13.00 16.65
CA CYS A 517 -15.33 14.25 16.29
C CYS A 517 -14.88 14.77 14.93
N LEU A 518 -13.63 14.47 14.57
CA LEU A 518 -12.96 14.92 13.36
C LEU A 518 -12.16 13.75 12.78
N ASN A 519 -11.95 13.77 11.46
CA ASN A 519 -11.05 12.82 10.81
C ASN A 519 -9.64 12.96 11.40
N ASP A 520 -8.93 11.83 11.47
CA ASP A 520 -7.52 11.79 11.88
C ASP A 520 -6.72 12.86 11.15
N LYS A 521 -5.97 13.65 11.91
CA LYS A 521 -5.13 14.71 11.37
C LYS A 521 -3.67 14.37 11.54
N ILE A 522 -2.87 14.80 10.58
CA ILE A 522 -1.41 14.71 10.67
C ILE A 522 -0.91 16.08 11.12
N ASP A 523 -0.45 16.16 12.36
CA ASP A 523 0.25 17.35 12.83
C ASP A 523 1.68 17.30 12.29
N GLN A 524 2.15 18.45 11.78
CA GLN A 524 3.52 18.64 11.32
C GLN A 524 4.18 19.71 12.19
N GLN A 525 5.41 19.45 12.61
CA GLN A 525 6.24 20.45 13.28
C GLN A 525 7.62 20.48 12.62
N SER A 526 8.20 21.67 12.49
CA SER A 526 9.57 21.82 12.05
C SER A 526 10.49 21.31 13.15
N CYS A 527 11.35 20.36 12.81
CA CYS A 527 12.42 19.92 13.66
C CYS A 527 13.73 20.47 13.11
N THR A 528 14.53 21.08 13.98
CA THR A 528 15.96 21.18 13.74
C THR A 528 16.49 19.77 13.88
N ILE A 529 17.17 19.27 12.85
CA ILE A 529 17.96 18.05 12.98
C ILE A 529 19.04 18.42 14.00
N ASP A 530 18.86 18.01 15.25
CA ASP A 530 19.86 18.20 16.30
C ASP A 530 21.14 17.59 15.75
N GLU A 531 22.17 18.43 15.57
CA GLU A 531 23.52 18.02 15.22
C GLU A 531 23.87 16.80 16.08
N GLU A 532 24.29 15.72 15.39
CA GLU A 532 24.52 14.40 15.93
C GLU A 532 25.00 14.47 17.39
N LYS A 533 24.17 13.96 18.31
CA LYS A 533 24.56 13.83 19.72
C LYS A 533 25.86 13.02 19.75
N SER A 534 26.95 13.75 19.96
CA SER A 534 28.30 13.23 20.04
C SER A 534 28.29 12.04 21.00
N TYR A 535 28.64 10.85 20.49
CA TYR A 535 28.76 9.62 21.26
C TYR A 535 29.91 9.66 22.29
N LEU A 536 30.59 10.79 22.44
CA LEU A 536 31.68 11.02 23.40
C LEU A 536 31.38 10.55 24.84
N PRO A 537 30.23 10.86 25.48
CA PRO A 537 29.99 10.43 26.86
C PRO A 537 29.81 8.90 26.96
N LEU A 538 29.33 8.24 25.91
CA LEU A 538 29.17 6.79 25.86
C LEU A 538 30.51 6.08 25.65
N ILE A 539 31.37 6.65 24.81
CA ILE A 539 32.76 6.19 24.63
C ILE A 539 33.57 6.37 25.92
N ILE A 540 33.39 7.47 26.65
CA ILE A 540 34.05 7.71 27.94
C ILE A 540 33.64 6.65 28.98
N ILE A 541 32.35 6.28 29.05
CA ILE A 541 31.88 5.22 29.96
C ILE A 541 32.50 3.86 29.61
N ILE A 542 32.58 3.51 28.31
CA ILE A 542 33.20 2.25 27.87
C ILE A 542 34.70 2.23 28.23
N ILE A 543 35.41 3.34 28.05
CA ILE A 543 36.83 3.45 28.43
C ILE A 543 37.02 3.27 29.94
N ILE A 544 36.16 3.88 30.77
CA ILE A 544 36.22 3.72 32.23
C ILE A 544 36.03 2.25 32.64
N VAL A 545 35.07 1.55 32.03
CA VAL A 545 34.82 0.13 32.32
C VAL A 545 36.03 -0.73 31.93
N ILE A 546 36.66 -0.49 30.78
CA ILE A 546 37.86 -1.22 30.34
C ILE A 546 39.03 -0.96 31.30
N ILE A 547 39.25 0.28 31.75
CA ILE A 547 40.31 0.62 32.71
C ILE A 547 40.10 -0.12 34.04
N VAL A 548 38.87 -0.17 34.55
CA VAL A 548 38.56 -0.91 35.79
C VAL A 548 38.86 -2.40 35.63
N ILE A 549 38.51 -3.01 34.50
CA ILE A 549 38.80 -4.42 34.23
C ILE A 549 40.30 -4.67 34.21
N VAL A 550 41.08 -3.82 33.53
CA VAL A 550 42.55 -3.95 33.47
C VAL A 550 43.17 -3.83 34.87
N ILE A 551 42.72 -2.88 35.69
CA ILE A 551 43.19 -2.73 37.07
C ILE A 551 42.89 -3.99 37.89
N ILE A 552 41.69 -4.55 37.77
CA ILE A 552 41.32 -5.80 38.43
C ILE A 552 42.22 -6.95 37.97
N SER A 553 42.48 -7.09 36.66
CA SER A 553 43.37 -8.12 36.12
C SER A 553 44.81 -7.99 36.64
N ILE A 554 45.33 -6.77 36.78
CA ILE A 554 46.67 -6.51 37.34
C ILE A 554 46.71 -6.89 38.82
N VAL A 555 45.70 -6.51 39.60
CA VAL A 555 45.61 -6.87 41.02
C VAL A 555 45.57 -8.40 41.19
N VAL A 556 44.74 -9.09 40.40
CA VAL A 556 44.67 -10.55 40.39
C VAL A 556 46.02 -11.16 40.02
N TYR A 557 46.70 -10.64 39.00
CA TYR A 557 48.02 -11.11 38.60
C TYR A 557 49.05 -10.99 39.73
N PHE A 558 49.09 -9.87 40.44
CA PHE A 558 50.01 -9.68 41.58
C PHE A 558 49.65 -10.54 42.79
N LEU A 559 48.37 -10.78 43.04
CA LEU A 559 47.91 -11.68 44.10
C LEU A 559 48.29 -13.14 43.79
N LEU A 560 48.17 -13.56 42.53
CA LEU A 560 48.58 -14.90 42.10
C LEU A 560 50.11 -15.08 42.10
N ARG A 561 50.86 -14.02 41.78
CA ARG A 561 52.34 -14.06 41.78
C ARG A 561 52.95 -14.18 43.19
N LYS A 562 52.21 -13.86 44.25
CA LYS A 562 52.74 -13.90 45.64
C LYS A 562 52.69 -15.29 46.29
N SER A 563 52.16 -16.31 45.63
CA SER A 563 52.00 -17.65 46.22
C SER A 563 52.71 -18.75 45.42
N THR A 564 54.05 -18.76 45.39
CA THR A 564 54.80 -20.03 45.28
C THR A 564 56.25 -19.89 45.76
N SER A 565 56.51 -20.35 46.99
CA SER A 565 57.66 -21.18 47.35
C SER A 565 57.26 -21.97 48.59
N PRO A 566 57.34 -23.31 48.55
CA PRO A 566 58.51 -23.95 49.16
C PRO A 566 59.07 -25.16 48.39
N LYS A 567 60.34 -25.42 48.67
CA LYS A 567 61.20 -26.50 48.22
C LYS A 567 60.71 -27.88 48.67
N MET A 568 60.90 -28.93 47.87
CA MET A 568 61.20 -30.27 48.39
C MET A 568 61.95 -31.14 47.37
N ASN A 569 63.11 -31.65 47.82
CA ASN A 569 63.90 -32.73 47.22
C ASN A 569 63.14 -34.06 47.33
N TYR A 570 63.27 -34.99 46.36
CA TYR A 570 63.69 -36.38 46.61
C TYR A 570 63.98 -37.19 45.31
N THR A 571 65.21 -37.70 45.27
CA THR A 571 65.73 -39.05 44.89
C THR A 571 65.08 -39.93 43.81
N ILE A 572 65.93 -40.34 42.86
CA ILE A 572 65.76 -41.34 41.80
C ILE A 572 65.90 -42.77 42.34
N LYS A 573 65.07 -43.72 41.85
CA LYS A 573 65.48 -45.10 41.51
C LYS A 573 64.51 -45.78 40.50
N PRO A 574 64.97 -46.74 39.68
CA PRO A 574 64.33 -47.20 38.44
C PRO A 574 63.69 -48.61 38.55
N GLN A 575 63.13 -49.10 37.42
CA GLN A 575 62.59 -50.44 37.08
C GLN A 575 61.08 -50.38 36.75
N GLN A 576 60.49 -51.13 35.82
CA GLN A 576 60.92 -52.11 34.83
C GLN A 576 59.73 -52.30 33.86
N ASN A 577 60.03 -52.63 32.61
CA ASN A 577 59.37 -53.59 31.71
C ASN A 577 57.84 -53.77 31.59
N ASN A 578 57.50 -54.15 30.35
CA ASN A 578 56.37 -54.96 29.86
C ASN A 578 55.09 -54.21 29.48
N GLN A 579 54.35 -54.56 28.42
CA GLN A 579 54.55 -55.36 27.20
C GLN A 579 53.18 -55.30 26.46
N PHE A 580 53.18 -55.53 25.14
CA PHE A 580 52.01 -55.86 24.29
C PHE A 580 50.91 -54.78 24.10
N GLY A 581 50.30 -54.61 22.92
CA GLY A 581 50.34 -55.43 21.71
C GLY A 581 49.82 -54.67 20.48
N SER A 582 50.38 -55.10 19.36
CA SER A 582 49.97 -54.85 17.97
C SER A 582 48.60 -55.45 17.64
N LEU A 583 47.89 -54.89 16.65
CA LEU A 583 47.53 -55.62 15.42
C LEU A 583 47.00 -54.67 14.33
N GLN A 584 47.24 -55.11 13.11
CA GLN A 584 47.29 -54.44 11.82
C GLN A 584 45.91 -54.13 11.15
N PRO A 585 45.92 -53.37 10.04
CA PRO A 585 44.76 -53.12 9.19
C PRO A 585 44.55 -54.24 8.16
N GLN A 586 43.33 -54.39 7.66
CA GLN A 586 43.07 -55.11 6.40
C GLN A 586 42.27 -54.24 5.44
N GLN A 587 42.85 -54.04 4.25
CA GLN A 587 42.14 -53.79 3.00
C GLN A 587 42.01 -55.12 2.25
N ARG A 588 40.80 -55.41 1.78
CA ARG A 588 40.52 -55.73 0.38
C ARG A 588 39.17 -55.14 0.02
#